data_AF-A0A1E7EYA0-F1
#
_entry.id   AF-A0A1E7EYA0-F1
#
_cell.length_a   1.000
_cell.length_b   1.000
_cell.length_c   1.000
_cell.angle_alpha   90.00
_cell.angle_beta   90.00
_cell.angle_gamma   90.00
#
_symmetry.space_group_name_H-M   'P 1'
#
loop_
_entity.id
_entity.type
_entity.pdbx_description
1 polymer ?
#
loop_
_entity_poly.entity_id
_entity_poly.type
_entity_poly.pdbx_seq_one_letter_code
_entity_poly.pdbx_strand_id
1 'polypeptide(L)'
;MDVCNDIREKLSWAVASILSLVYAISFYAVSNGHIPNNLLFGFCVWGSPDSPNEENGCTNSVQNSHKSAFIVDLVFTLAVGIFYFLDKSKSKKTIIYLAYAFIILMHGIMHWFIQNNTVPLETLRINCYTDIQSDASSFGRPIFAIFSFCLAIIILGVGFYPVISRPMITIISIIFAVIVVYITDNSGTEGKEGELILPGLFVVAHPLSCITGLLTTKTQMFSPSVGWLFALCTLIGILELTLCKEILKPFGGHVWYDVTLHSAVILSLPYFCSPSASPKGKNN
;
A
#
# COMPACT_ATOMS: atom_id res chain seq x y z
N MET A 1 -9.70 14.50 -28.90
CA MET A 1 -8.91 13.36 -28.40
C MET A 1 -9.38 12.13 -29.13
N ASP A 2 -8.48 11.41 -29.79
CA ASP A 2 -8.82 10.15 -30.45
C ASP A 2 -9.27 9.13 -29.42
N VAL A 3 -10.45 8.53 -29.63
CA VAL A 3 -11.02 7.47 -28.79
C VAL A 3 -10.02 6.31 -28.61
N CYS A 4 -9.22 6.01 -29.64
CA CYS A 4 -8.19 4.99 -29.59
C CYS A 4 -7.04 5.31 -28.62
N ASN A 5 -6.68 6.58 -28.45
CA ASN A 5 -5.64 6.99 -27.50
C ASN A 5 -6.15 6.91 -26.05
N ASP A 6 -7.41 7.25 -25.83
CA ASP A 6 -8.05 7.17 -24.50
C ASP A 6 -8.19 5.70 -24.02
N ILE A 7 -8.62 4.79 -24.90
CA ILE A 7 -8.69 3.34 -24.59
C ILE A 7 -7.32 2.79 -24.19
N ARG A 8 -6.27 3.14 -24.93
CA ARG A 8 -4.90 2.67 -24.66
C ARG A 8 -4.37 3.22 -23.33
N GLU A 9 -4.70 4.46 -23.00
CA GLU A 9 -4.31 5.08 -21.73
C GLU A 9 -4.99 4.40 -20.54
N LYS A 10 -6.27 4.03 -20.70
CA LYS A 10 -7.09 3.43 -19.65
C LYS A 10 -6.90 1.93 -19.47
N LEU A 11 -6.34 1.23 -20.45
CA LEU A 11 -6.12 -0.22 -20.38
C LEU A 11 -5.34 -0.64 -19.13
N SER A 12 -4.27 0.07 -18.79
CA SER A 12 -3.44 -0.22 -17.61
C SER A 12 -4.25 -0.14 -16.30
N TRP A 13 -5.09 0.89 -16.15
CA TRP A 13 -5.96 1.08 -15.00
C TRP A 13 -7.13 0.10 -14.98
N ALA A 14 -7.65 -0.29 -16.14
CA ALA A 14 -8.66 -1.34 -16.24
C ALA A 14 -8.10 -2.69 -15.74
N VAL A 15 -6.89 -3.05 -16.16
CA VAL A 15 -6.20 -4.26 -15.66
C VAL A 15 -5.95 -4.15 -14.16
N ALA A 16 -5.44 -3.03 -13.67
CA ALA A 16 -5.24 -2.80 -12.24
C ALA A 16 -6.57 -2.91 -11.45
N SER A 17 -7.67 -2.42 -12.02
CA SER A 17 -9.01 -2.50 -11.40
C SER A 17 -9.50 -3.93 -11.32
N ILE A 18 -9.37 -4.71 -12.39
CA ILE A 18 -9.71 -6.14 -12.40
C ILE A 18 -8.88 -6.88 -11.34
N LEU A 19 -7.56 -6.65 -11.31
CA LEU A 19 -6.70 -7.26 -10.29
C LEU A 19 -7.08 -6.82 -8.87
N SER A 20 -7.48 -5.57 -8.65
CA SER A 20 -7.90 -5.10 -7.32
C SER A 20 -9.19 -5.78 -6.84
N LEU A 21 -10.11 -6.11 -7.76
CA LEU A 21 -11.30 -6.89 -7.45
C LEU A 21 -10.94 -8.34 -7.13
N VAL A 22 -10.04 -8.94 -7.91
CA VAL A 22 -9.52 -10.28 -7.60
C VAL A 22 -8.85 -10.28 -6.22
N TYR A 23 -8.07 -9.25 -5.90
CA TYR A 23 -7.42 -9.12 -4.59
C TYR A 23 -8.43 -9.05 -3.44
N ALA A 24 -9.49 -8.25 -3.59
CA ALA A 24 -10.57 -8.19 -2.61
C ALA A 24 -11.34 -9.52 -2.45
N ILE A 25 -11.58 -10.23 -3.55
CA ILE A 25 -12.23 -11.55 -3.52
C ILE A 25 -11.31 -12.58 -2.83
N SER A 26 -10.01 -12.58 -3.17
CA SER A 26 -9.03 -13.44 -2.51
C SER A 26 -8.95 -13.15 -1.02
N PHE A 27 -9.00 -11.88 -0.60
CA PHE A 27 -9.00 -11.48 0.80
C PHE A 27 -10.23 -12.00 1.52
N TYR A 28 -11.40 -11.85 0.92
CA TYR A 28 -12.63 -12.42 1.47
C TYR A 28 -12.53 -13.95 1.60
N ALA A 29 -12.01 -14.65 0.59
CA ALA A 29 -11.85 -16.10 0.62
C ALA A 29 -10.87 -16.56 1.72
N VAL A 30 -9.74 -15.87 1.90
CA VAL A 30 -8.78 -16.13 2.98
C VAL A 30 -9.41 -15.83 4.34
N SER A 31 -10.07 -14.69 4.49
CA SER A 31 -10.74 -14.28 5.72
C SER A 31 -11.83 -15.26 6.17
N ASN A 32 -12.51 -15.94 5.25
CA ASN A 32 -13.54 -16.93 5.59
C ASN A 32 -13.00 -18.37 5.64
N GLY A 33 -11.68 -18.56 5.60
CA GLY A 33 -11.04 -19.87 5.68
C GLY A 33 -11.24 -20.76 4.45
N HIS A 34 -11.67 -20.20 3.31
CA HIS A 34 -11.77 -20.94 2.04
C HIS A 34 -10.41 -21.18 1.38
N ILE A 35 -9.43 -20.32 1.69
CA ILE A 35 -8.04 -20.47 1.25
C ILE A 35 -7.16 -20.46 2.51
N PRO A 36 -6.26 -21.44 2.69
CA PRO A 36 -5.34 -21.46 3.83
C PRO A 36 -4.49 -20.19 3.89
N ASN A 37 -4.49 -19.54 5.04
CA ASN A 37 -3.66 -18.37 5.29
C ASN A 37 -2.28 -18.79 5.82
N ASN A 38 -1.23 -18.61 5.03
CA ASN A 38 0.16 -18.83 5.45
C ASN A 38 0.88 -17.52 5.79
N LEU A 39 0.14 -16.41 5.88
CA LEU A 39 0.69 -15.10 6.22
C LEU A 39 1.01 -15.03 7.71
N LEU A 40 2.15 -14.43 8.02
CA LEU A 40 2.53 -14.10 9.39
C LEU A 40 2.13 -12.65 9.66
N PHE A 41 1.20 -12.44 10.59
CA PHE A 41 0.64 -11.12 10.88
C PHE A 41 0.04 -10.41 9.65
N GLY A 42 -0.51 -11.19 8.73
CA GLY A 42 -1.05 -10.70 7.47
C GLY A 42 -0.02 -10.47 6.36
N PHE A 43 1.27 -10.75 6.56
CA PHE A 43 2.28 -10.57 5.51
C PHE A 43 3.04 -11.84 5.14
N CYS A 44 3.54 -11.85 3.91
CA CYS A 44 4.44 -12.88 3.43
C CYS A 44 5.86 -12.54 3.88
N VAL A 45 6.19 -13.03 5.07
CA VAL A 45 7.47 -12.78 5.71
C VAL A 45 8.46 -13.89 5.43
N TRP A 46 9.68 -13.50 5.02
CA TRP A 46 10.84 -14.38 4.87
C TRP A 46 11.91 -14.03 5.90
N GLY A 47 12.82 -14.97 6.18
CA GLY A 47 14.03 -14.72 6.95
C GLY A 47 15.18 -15.62 6.53
N SER A 48 16.41 -15.22 6.90
CA SER A 48 17.63 -15.98 6.65
C SER A 48 18.40 -16.16 7.97
N PRO A 49 18.59 -17.41 8.48
CA PRO A 49 18.04 -18.69 7.99
C PRO A 49 16.50 -18.70 8.02
N ASP A 50 15.81 -19.75 7.51
CA ASP A 50 14.34 -19.92 7.37
C ASP A 50 13.53 -19.82 8.71
N SER A 51 13.75 -18.73 9.44
CA SER A 51 13.12 -18.31 10.66
C SER A 51 12.70 -16.85 10.45
N PRO A 52 11.47 -16.46 10.83
CA PRO A 52 10.47 -17.27 11.52
C PRO A 52 9.89 -18.40 10.65
N ASN A 53 9.63 -19.54 11.30
CA ASN A 53 8.82 -20.63 10.76
C ASN A 53 7.69 -20.93 11.75
N GLU A 54 6.63 -21.58 11.27
CA GLU A 54 5.41 -21.86 12.05
C GLU A 54 5.71 -22.57 13.38
N GLU A 55 6.77 -23.38 13.39
CA GLU A 55 7.17 -24.21 14.53
C GLU A 55 7.93 -23.45 15.61
N ASN A 56 8.79 -22.49 15.25
CA ASN A 56 9.72 -21.84 16.19
C ASN A 56 9.31 -20.42 16.60
N GLY A 57 8.26 -19.87 16.00
CA GLY A 57 7.88 -18.49 16.29
C GLY A 57 8.82 -17.45 15.67
N CYS A 58 8.64 -16.19 16.08
CA CYS A 58 9.55 -15.08 15.75
C CYS A 58 10.68 -14.90 16.77
N THR A 59 10.86 -15.86 17.68
CA THR A 59 11.76 -15.76 18.83
C THR A 59 13.24 -15.68 18.47
N ASN A 60 13.64 -16.15 17.28
CA ASN A 60 15.07 -16.33 16.93
C ASN A 60 15.52 -15.60 15.65
N SER A 61 14.66 -14.86 14.95
CA SER A 61 15.04 -14.19 13.70
C SER A 61 15.06 -12.67 13.82
N VAL A 62 16.27 -12.09 13.77
CA VAL A 62 16.50 -10.64 13.78
C VAL A 62 16.30 -10.03 12.38
N GLN A 63 16.23 -10.86 11.34
CA GLN A 63 16.07 -10.45 9.95
C GLN A 63 14.79 -11.05 9.36
N ASN A 64 13.72 -10.25 9.36
CA ASN A 64 12.51 -10.55 8.63
C ASN A 64 12.33 -9.54 7.46
N SER A 65 11.42 -9.80 6.51
CA SER A 65 11.14 -8.85 5.43
C SER A 65 10.76 -7.46 5.93
N HIS A 66 10.15 -7.30 7.12
CA HIS A 66 9.75 -5.97 7.62
C HIS A 66 10.94 -5.03 7.82
N LYS A 67 12.12 -5.55 8.20
CA LYS A 67 13.34 -4.72 8.25
C LYS A 67 13.73 -4.22 6.86
N SER A 68 13.64 -5.11 5.87
CA SER A 68 13.99 -4.80 4.49
C SER A 68 12.96 -3.86 3.85
N ALA A 69 11.68 -4.09 4.12
CA ALA A 69 10.56 -3.21 3.78
C ALA A 69 10.79 -1.80 4.32
N PHE A 70 11.07 -1.66 5.62
CA PHE A 70 11.38 -0.36 6.22
C PHE A 70 12.55 0.37 5.52
N ILE A 71 13.60 -0.36 5.14
CA ILE A 71 14.71 0.23 4.37
C ILE A 71 14.23 0.69 2.99
N VAL A 72 13.39 -0.10 2.32
CA VAL A 72 12.74 0.30 1.06
C VAL A 72 11.94 1.58 1.26
N ASP A 73 11.07 1.68 2.27
CA ASP A 73 10.31 2.91 2.54
C ASP A 73 11.20 4.13 2.75
N LEU A 74 12.30 3.99 3.50
CA LEU A 74 13.25 5.07 3.71
C LEU A 74 13.91 5.51 2.39
N VAL A 75 14.35 4.56 1.57
CA VAL A 75 14.96 4.84 0.26
C VAL A 75 13.97 5.57 -0.64
N PHE A 76 12.71 5.12 -0.70
CA PHE A 76 11.67 5.74 -1.52
C PHE A 76 11.25 7.11 -0.97
N THR A 77 11.20 7.29 0.36
CA THR A 77 10.97 8.60 0.99
C THR A 77 12.07 9.60 0.62
N LEU A 78 13.34 9.18 0.66
CA LEU A 78 14.47 10.00 0.22
C LEU A 78 14.39 10.32 -1.28
N ALA A 79 13.97 9.35 -2.10
CA ALA A 79 13.77 9.56 -3.54
C ALA A 79 12.72 10.66 -3.82
N VAL A 80 11.61 10.72 -3.05
CA VAL A 80 10.65 11.83 -3.16
C VAL A 80 11.33 13.18 -2.92
N GLY A 81 12.18 13.27 -1.89
CA GLY A 81 12.96 14.48 -1.58
C GLY A 81 13.93 14.87 -2.70
N ILE A 82 14.65 13.89 -3.27
CA ILE A 82 15.54 14.12 -4.40
C ILE A 82 14.75 14.65 -5.61
N PHE A 83 13.64 14.01 -5.98
CA PHE A 83 12.83 14.48 -7.12
C PHE A 83 12.17 15.83 -6.86
N TYR A 84 11.84 16.16 -5.60
CA TYR A 84 11.40 17.51 -5.25
C TYR A 84 12.47 18.55 -5.59
N PHE A 85 13.74 18.33 -5.24
CA PHE A 85 14.81 19.29 -5.55
C PHE A 85 15.18 19.32 -7.03
N LEU A 86 15.01 18.21 -7.75
CA LEU A 86 15.23 18.14 -9.20
C LEU A 86 14.09 18.78 -10.01
N ASP A 87 12.87 18.84 -9.47
CA ASP A 87 11.72 19.46 -10.13
C ASP A 87 11.87 20.99 -10.21
N LYS A 88 12.16 21.47 -11.42
CA LYS A 88 12.26 22.90 -11.77
C LYS A 88 10.99 23.45 -12.43
N SER A 89 9.90 22.67 -12.48
CA SER A 89 8.68 23.10 -13.15
C SER A 89 7.99 24.25 -12.41
N LYS A 90 7.43 25.21 -13.16
CA LYS A 90 6.60 26.29 -12.57
C LYS A 90 5.31 25.76 -11.93
N SER A 91 4.90 24.54 -12.32
CA SER A 91 3.74 23.83 -11.80
C SER A 91 4.04 22.96 -10.57
N LYS A 92 5.25 23.04 -10.00
CA LYS A 92 5.66 22.25 -8.84
C LYS A 92 4.68 22.44 -7.68
N LYS A 93 4.04 21.35 -7.26
CA LYS A 93 3.10 21.32 -6.12
C LYS A 93 3.78 20.70 -4.92
N THR A 94 4.44 21.54 -4.10
CA THR A 94 5.15 21.11 -2.87
C THR A 94 4.30 20.19 -1.99
N ILE A 95 3.00 20.48 -1.86
CA ILE A 95 2.09 19.67 -1.05
C ILE A 95 1.97 18.21 -1.50
N ILE A 96 2.10 17.91 -2.81
CA ILE A 96 2.04 16.54 -3.32
C ILE A 96 3.28 15.75 -2.92
N TYR A 97 4.47 16.35 -3.05
CA TYR A 97 5.71 15.73 -2.60
C TYR A 97 5.70 15.48 -1.10
N LEU A 98 5.26 16.45 -0.29
CA LEU A 98 5.13 16.28 1.16
C LEU A 98 4.13 15.17 1.51
N ALA A 99 2.99 15.12 0.82
CA ALA A 99 1.97 14.09 1.02
C ALA A 99 2.49 12.68 0.70
N TYR A 100 3.22 12.51 -0.41
CA TYR A 100 3.78 11.20 -0.77
C TYR A 100 4.94 10.79 0.15
N ALA A 101 5.84 11.72 0.49
CA ALA A 101 6.88 11.46 1.48
C ALA A 101 6.27 11.08 2.84
N PHE A 102 5.21 11.75 3.27
CA PHE A 102 4.49 11.43 4.49
C PHE A 102 3.87 10.03 4.45
N ILE A 103 3.15 9.66 3.38
CA ILE A 103 2.54 8.33 3.27
C ILE A 103 3.61 7.23 3.31
N ILE A 104 4.67 7.35 2.50
CA ILE A 104 5.73 6.33 2.44
C ILE A 104 6.46 6.25 3.79
N LEU A 105 6.77 7.38 4.43
CA LEU A 105 7.43 7.38 5.72
C LEU A 105 6.54 6.78 6.82
N MET A 106 5.24 7.12 6.85
CA MET A 106 4.31 6.55 7.81
C MET A 106 4.15 5.03 7.62
N HIS A 107 4.14 4.58 6.37
CA HIS A 107 4.16 3.16 6.04
C HIS A 107 5.43 2.47 6.57
N GLY A 108 6.61 3.05 6.33
CA GLY A 108 7.87 2.55 6.91
C GLY A 108 7.89 2.56 8.44
N ILE A 109 7.34 3.59 9.07
CA ILE A 109 7.19 3.64 10.53
C ILE A 109 6.33 2.47 11.02
N MET A 110 5.29 2.06 10.29
CA MET A 110 4.50 0.86 10.62
C MET A 110 5.36 -0.41 10.57
N HIS A 111 6.20 -0.59 9.53
CA HIS A 111 7.14 -1.73 9.49
C HIS A 111 8.13 -1.73 10.64
N TRP A 112 8.67 -0.55 10.99
CA TRP A 112 9.57 -0.41 12.14
C TRP A 112 8.87 -0.78 13.44
N PHE A 113 7.63 -0.31 13.67
CA PHE A 113 6.84 -0.66 14.86
C PHE A 113 6.56 -2.16 14.95
N ILE A 114 6.25 -2.82 13.83
CA ILE A 114 6.00 -4.27 13.79
C ILE A 114 7.28 -5.06 14.09
N GLN A 115 8.44 -4.57 13.69
CA GLN A 115 9.72 -5.26 13.85
C GLN A 115 10.40 -4.99 15.21
N ASN A 116 10.15 -3.85 15.84
CA ASN A 116 11.02 -3.37 16.91
C ASN A 116 10.77 -4.05 18.27
N ASN A 117 11.71 -4.93 18.65
CA ASN A 117 11.73 -5.65 19.93
C ASN A 117 12.12 -4.78 21.16
N THR A 118 12.45 -3.49 20.98
CA THR A 118 13.00 -2.63 22.05
C THR A 118 11.98 -1.81 22.82
N VAL A 119 10.72 -1.76 22.40
CA VAL A 119 9.67 -1.15 23.22
C VAL A 119 9.34 -2.15 24.34
N PRO A 120 9.48 -1.79 25.64
CA PRO A 120 9.25 -2.67 26.79
C PRO A 120 7.76 -2.96 27.03
N LEU A 121 6.97 -2.95 25.96
CA LEU A 121 5.61 -3.46 25.96
C LEU A 121 5.73 -4.95 25.67
N GLU A 122 6.01 -5.75 26.70
CA GLU A 122 5.90 -7.21 26.64
C GLU A 122 4.50 -7.65 26.12
N THR A 123 3.51 -6.76 26.17
CA THR A 123 2.15 -6.86 25.64
C THR A 123 1.98 -6.58 24.13
N LEU A 124 2.93 -5.86 23.51
CA LEU A 124 2.94 -5.53 22.07
C LEU A 124 4.00 -6.32 21.29
N ARG A 125 4.65 -7.28 21.93
CA ARG A 125 5.34 -8.33 21.18
C ARG A 125 4.27 -9.07 20.39
N ILE A 126 4.13 -8.69 19.13
CA ILE A 126 3.53 -9.53 18.11
C ILE A 126 4.51 -10.71 17.95
N ASN A 127 4.48 -11.65 18.89
CA ASN A 127 5.01 -12.98 18.61
C ASN A 127 4.19 -13.43 17.41
N CYS A 128 4.82 -13.74 16.29
CA CYS A 128 4.16 -13.86 14.98
C CYS A 128 3.06 -14.95 14.87
N TYR A 129 2.68 -15.55 15.99
CA TYR A 129 1.70 -16.61 16.16
C TYR A 129 0.82 -16.44 17.41
N THR A 130 0.99 -15.38 18.22
CA THR A 130 0.14 -15.14 19.40
C THR A 130 -0.85 -14.03 19.13
N ASP A 131 -2.05 -14.22 19.66
CA ASP A 131 -3.17 -13.29 19.61
C ASP A 131 -2.74 -11.84 19.84
N ILE A 132 -3.23 -10.95 18.97
CA ILE A 132 -3.12 -9.51 19.17
C ILE A 132 -3.80 -9.22 20.51
N GLN A 133 -3.01 -8.89 21.54
CA GLN A 133 -3.59 -8.52 22.83
C GLN A 133 -4.57 -7.35 22.64
N SER A 134 -5.70 -7.38 23.37
CA SER A 134 -6.78 -6.40 23.26
C SER A 134 -6.31 -4.94 23.32
N ASP A 135 -5.22 -4.67 24.01
CA ASP A 135 -4.65 -3.33 24.17
C ASP A 135 -3.97 -2.82 22.89
N ALA A 136 -3.34 -3.70 22.10
CA ALA A 136 -2.73 -3.35 20.82
C ALA A 136 -3.79 -2.94 19.78
N SER A 137 -4.95 -3.59 19.77
CA SER A 137 -6.07 -3.19 18.90
C SER A 137 -6.64 -1.81 19.25
N SER A 138 -6.63 -1.42 20.53
CA SER A 138 -7.20 -0.16 20.99
C SER A 138 -6.40 1.06 20.54
N PHE A 139 -5.07 0.94 20.43
CA PHE A 139 -4.18 1.99 19.93
C PHE A 139 -3.93 1.92 18.42
N GLY A 140 -3.88 0.71 17.85
CA GLY A 140 -3.66 0.52 16.41
C GLY A 140 -4.81 1.03 15.55
N ARG A 141 -6.06 0.79 15.96
CA ARG A 141 -7.26 1.16 15.18
C ARG A 141 -7.37 2.66 14.89
N PRO A 142 -7.24 3.59 15.86
CA PRO A 142 -7.29 5.02 15.57
C PRO A 142 -6.19 5.48 14.61
N ILE A 143 -4.95 4.99 14.78
CA ILE A 143 -3.82 5.34 13.91
C ILE A 143 -4.11 4.87 12.49
N PHE A 144 -4.60 3.64 12.36
CA PHE A 144 -4.95 3.03 11.09
C PHE A 144 -6.11 3.75 10.37
N ALA A 145 -7.13 4.17 11.12
CA ALA A 145 -8.23 4.97 10.59
C ALA A 145 -7.75 6.33 10.07
N ILE A 146 -6.88 7.01 10.83
CA ILE A 146 -6.28 8.30 10.42
C ILE A 146 -5.44 8.11 9.16
N PHE A 147 -4.60 7.07 9.10
CA PHE A 147 -3.79 6.77 7.94
C PHE A 147 -4.65 6.50 6.70
N SER A 148 -5.71 5.69 6.84
CA SER A 148 -6.67 5.39 5.78
C SER A 148 -7.38 6.64 5.26
N PHE A 149 -7.80 7.53 6.17
CA PHE A 149 -8.39 8.81 5.83
C PHE A 149 -7.42 9.70 5.04
N CYS A 150 -6.18 9.83 5.50
CA CYS A 150 -5.14 10.61 4.82
C CYS A 150 -4.85 10.05 3.42
N LEU A 151 -4.73 8.73 3.30
CA LEU A 151 -4.50 8.04 2.03
C LEU A 151 -5.64 8.31 1.04
N ALA A 152 -6.90 8.17 1.48
CA ALA A 152 -8.07 8.44 0.65
C ALA A 152 -8.16 9.90 0.21
N ILE A 153 -7.90 10.85 1.12
CA ILE A 153 -7.84 12.28 0.79
C ILE A 153 -6.81 12.54 -0.31
N ILE A 154 -5.64 11.91 -0.21
CA ILE A 154 -4.55 12.11 -1.16
C ILE A 154 -4.91 11.50 -2.52
N ILE A 155 -5.40 10.26 -2.57
CA ILE A 155 -5.81 9.60 -3.81
C ILE A 155 -6.93 10.39 -4.50
N LEU A 156 -8.02 10.67 -3.79
CA LEU A 156 -9.18 11.38 -4.33
C LEU A 156 -8.86 12.85 -4.65
N GLY A 157 -8.03 13.51 -3.84
CA GLY A 157 -7.57 14.87 -4.08
C GLY A 157 -6.67 14.98 -5.30
N VAL A 158 -5.80 14.00 -5.54
CA VAL A 158 -4.96 13.96 -6.74
C VAL A 158 -5.81 13.65 -7.98
N GLY A 159 -6.76 12.72 -7.88
CA GLY A 159 -7.58 12.26 -9.01
C GLY A 159 -8.76 13.15 -9.40
N PHE A 160 -9.51 13.66 -8.42
CA PHE A 160 -10.83 14.25 -8.65
C PHE A 160 -11.00 15.71 -8.20
N TYR A 161 -9.98 16.36 -7.64
CA TYR A 161 -10.10 17.75 -7.15
C TYR A 161 -10.77 18.77 -8.10
N PRO A 162 -10.65 18.70 -9.44
CA PRO A 162 -11.38 19.62 -10.34
C PRO A 162 -12.87 19.33 -10.46
N VAL A 163 -13.30 18.11 -10.14
CA VAL A 163 -14.65 17.59 -10.39
C VAL A 163 -15.44 17.47 -9.09
N ILE A 164 -14.78 17.05 -8.02
CA ILE A 164 -15.36 16.83 -6.70
C ILE A 164 -14.87 17.93 -5.75
N SER A 165 -15.80 18.56 -5.03
CA SER A 165 -15.48 19.61 -4.06
C SER A 165 -14.67 19.06 -2.88
N ARG A 166 -13.84 19.92 -2.26
CA ARG A 166 -13.03 19.53 -1.09
C ARG A 166 -13.87 18.91 0.06
N PRO A 167 -15.02 19.49 0.46
CA PRO A 167 -15.85 18.88 1.51
C PRO A 167 -16.33 17.47 1.15
N MET A 168 -16.67 17.24 -0.12
CA MET A 168 -17.12 15.93 -0.58
C MET A 168 -15.97 14.90 -0.56
N ILE A 169 -14.75 15.28 -0.98
CA ILE A 169 -13.55 14.44 -0.83
C ILE A 169 -13.33 14.04 0.63
N THR A 170 -13.45 15.00 1.55
CA THR A 170 -13.34 14.74 2.99
C THR A 170 -14.40 13.74 3.47
N ILE A 171 -15.67 13.93 3.10
CA ILE A 171 -16.77 13.02 3.48
C ILE A 171 -16.51 11.60 2.96
N ILE A 172 -16.17 11.46 1.67
CA ILE A 172 -15.86 10.15 1.07
C ILE A 172 -14.66 9.51 1.77
N SER A 173 -13.65 10.29 2.14
CA SER A 173 -12.46 9.78 2.84
C SER A 173 -12.77 9.31 4.28
N ILE A 174 -13.71 9.98 4.97
CA ILE A 174 -14.21 9.52 6.28
C ILE A 174 -14.94 8.19 6.12
N ILE A 175 -15.86 8.11 5.15
CA ILE A 175 -16.61 6.88 4.86
C ILE A 175 -15.64 5.74 4.52
N PHE A 176 -14.64 6.02 3.70
CA PHE A 176 -13.59 5.07 3.37
C PHE A 176 -12.84 4.57 4.61
N ALA A 177 -12.39 5.45 5.49
CA ALA A 177 -11.70 5.06 6.73
C ALA A 177 -12.59 4.19 7.63
N VAL A 178 -13.89 4.50 7.74
CA VAL A 178 -14.85 3.68 8.48
C VAL A 178 -15.01 2.29 7.86
N ILE A 179 -15.13 2.20 6.54
CA ILE A 179 -15.22 0.92 5.82
C ILE A 179 -13.95 0.10 6.03
N VAL A 180 -12.77 0.72 5.94
CA VAL A 180 -11.49 0.06 6.17
C VAL A 180 -11.47 -0.54 7.58
N VAL A 181 -11.77 0.24 8.62
CA VAL A 181 -11.80 -0.24 10.01
C VAL A 181 -12.82 -1.37 10.16
N TYR A 182 -14.02 -1.23 9.59
CA TYR A 182 -15.06 -2.26 9.68
C TYR A 182 -14.62 -3.58 9.03
N ILE A 183 -14.11 -3.55 7.80
CA ILE A 183 -13.64 -4.75 7.10
C ILE A 183 -12.50 -5.41 7.88
N THR A 184 -11.59 -4.59 8.38
CA THR A 184 -10.42 -5.00 9.16
C THR A 184 -10.81 -5.70 10.45
N ASP A 185 -11.75 -5.13 11.21
CA ASP A 185 -12.22 -5.70 12.48
C ASP A 185 -13.02 -6.99 12.32
N ASN A 186 -13.58 -7.22 11.13
CA ASN A 186 -14.34 -8.43 10.80
C ASN A 186 -13.55 -9.37 9.88
N SER A 187 -12.24 -9.16 9.74
CA SER A 187 -11.38 -10.00 8.91
C SER A 187 -10.64 -11.05 9.74
N GLY A 188 -10.55 -12.27 9.24
CA GLY A 188 -10.05 -13.44 9.98
C GLY A 188 -11.11 -14.52 10.17
N THR A 189 -10.68 -15.74 10.47
CA THR A 189 -11.59 -16.88 10.71
C THR A 189 -12.26 -16.77 12.08
N GLU A 190 -13.37 -17.49 12.28
CA GLU A 190 -14.10 -17.53 13.56
C GLU A 190 -13.16 -17.73 14.76
N GLY A 191 -13.19 -16.80 15.72
CA GLY A 191 -12.33 -16.79 16.91
C GLY A 191 -10.94 -16.18 16.71
N LYS A 192 -10.64 -15.63 15.53
CA LYS A 192 -9.41 -14.90 15.18
C LYS A 192 -9.71 -13.58 14.45
N GLU A 193 -10.82 -12.93 14.80
CA GLU A 193 -11.24 -11.68 14.21
C GLU A 193 -10.17 -10.59 14.43
N GLY A 194 -9.80 -9.89 13.37
CA GLY A 194 -8.76 -8.87 13.36
C GLY A 194 -7.35 -9.37 12.99
N GLU A 195 -7.11 -10.67 12.75
CA GLU A 195 -5.76 -11.17 12.39
C GLU A 195 -5.24 -10.56 11.08
N LEU A 196 -6.16 -10.18 10.18
CA LEU A 196 -5.87 -9.62 8.87
C LEU A 196 -5.99 -8.08 8.85
N ILE A 197 -5.81 -7.44 10.02
CA ILE A 197 -5.93 -5.98 10.17
C ILE A 197 -5.07 -5.22 9.16
N LEU A 198 -3.81 -5.63 8.97
CA LEU A 198 -2.91 -4.90 8.09
C LEU A 198 -3.19 -5.12 6.59
N PRO A 199 -3.41 -6.36 6.10
CA PRO A 199 -3.83 -6.58 4.72
C PRO A 199 -5.17 -5.93 4.36
N GLY A 200 -6.09 -5.84 5.31
CA GLY A 200 -7.39 -5.19 5.13
C GLY A 200 -7.28 -3.77 4.58
N LEU A 201 -6.27 -2.99 5.01
CA LEU A 201 -6.01 -1.67 4.46
C LEU A 201 -5.72 -1.70 2.97
N PHE A 202 -4.74 -2.51 2.59
CA PHE A 202 -4.18 -2.54 1.25
C PHE A 202 -5.22 -3.06 0.27
N VAL A 203 -5.96 -4.09 0.67
CA VAL A 203 -7.07 -4.65 -0.12
C VAL A 203 -8.17 -3.63 -0.41
N VAL A 204 -8.42 -2.68 0.50
CA VAL A 204 -9.46 -1.65 0.31
C VAL A 204 -8.91 -0.39 -0.39
N ALA A 205 -7.64 -0.04 -0.15
CA ALA A 205 -6.98 1.10 -0.78
C ALA A 205 -6.64 0.87 -2.26
N HIS A 206 -6.39 -0.37 -2.68
CA HIS A 206 -6.14 -0.72 -4.07
C HIS A 206 -7.35 -0.42 -4.98
N PRO A 207 -8.57 -0.92 -4.70
CA PRO A 207 -9.77 -0.56 -5.46
C PRO A 207 -10.01 0.94 -5.52
N LEU A 208 -9.82 1.68 -4.41
CA LEU A 208 -9.97 3.13 -4.40
C LEU A 208 -9.00 3.80 -5.40
N SER A 209 -7.73 3.40 -5.37
CA SER A 209 -6.70 3.93 -6.26
C SER A 209 -6.97 3.57 -7.73
N CYS A 210 -7.34 2.31 -8.00
CA CYS A 210 -7.65 1.81 -9.33
C CYS A 210 -8.85 2.50 -9.95
N ILE A 211 -9.97 2.60 -9.22
CA ILE A 211 -11.19 3.30 -9.66
C ILE A 211 -10.89 4.77 -9.90
N THR A 212 -10.11 5.40 -9.00
CA THR A 212 -9.69 6.80 -9.19
C THR A 212 -8.89 6.98 -10.47
N GLY A 213 -7.92 6.10 -10.76
CA GLY A 213 -7.13 6.16 -12.00
C GLY A 213 -7.95 5.85 -13.26
N LEU A 214 -8.90 4.93 -13.16
CA LEU A 214 -9.80 4.60 -14.26
C LEU A 214 -10.73 5.76 -14.59
N LEU A 215 -11.31 6.41 -13.59
CA LEU A 215 -12.34 7.44 -13.78
C LEU A 215 -11.79 8.87 -13.87
N THR A 216 -10.55 9.14 -13.43
CA THR A 216 -9.99 10.48 -13.51
C THR A 216 -9.77 10.92 -14.97
N THR A 217 -10.10 12.17 -15.27
CA THR A 217 -9.77 12.80 -16.55
C THR A 217 -8.36 13.41 -16.55
N LYS A 218 -7.65 13.37 -15.42
CA LYS A 218 -6.27 13.85 -15.27
C LYS A 218 -5.27 12.71 -15.39
N THR A 219 -4.75 12.52 -16.59
CA THR A 219 -3.88 11.40 -16.95
C THR A 219 -2.43 11.57 -16.50
N GLN A 220 -2.02 12.76 -16.05
CA GLN A 220 -0.62 13.03 -15.71
C GLN A 220 -0.09 12.18 -14.55
N MET A 221 -0.75 12.22 -13.39
CA MET A 221 -0.35 11.45 -12.19
C MET A 221 -0.92 10.03 -12.21
N PHE A 222 -1.96 9.79 -13.02
CA PHE A 222 -2.54 8.48 -13.29
C PHE A 222 -2.15 8.01 -14.71
N SER A 223 -0.86 8.08 -15.02
CA SER A 223 -0.35 7.70 -16.35
C SER A 223 -0.39 6.18 -16.54
N PRO A 224 -0.29 5.68 -17.79
CA PRO A 224 -0.30 4.25 -18.05
C PRO A 224 0.83 3.48 -17.34
N SER A 225 2.00 4.10 -17.20
CA SER A 225 3.13 3.50 -16.48
C SER A 225 2.84 3.32 -14.99
N VAL A 226 2.17 4.29 -14.37
CA VAL A 226 1.71 4.18 -12.98
C VAL A 226 0.67 3.06 -12.87
N GLY A 227 -0.29 3.00 -13.80
CA GLY A 227 -1.30 1.94 -13.84
C GLY A 227 -0.70 0.53 -13.94
N TRP A 228 0.32 0.33 -14.78
CA TRP A 228 1.00 -0.97 -14.91
C TRP A 228 1.82 -1.34 -13.66
N LEU A 229 2.52 -0.39 -13.04
CA LEU A 229 3.19 -0.67 -11.77
C LEU A 229 2.20 -0.98 -10.65
N PHE A 230 1.06 -0.28 -10.62
CA PHE A 230 0.02 -0.54 -9.65
C PHE A 230 -0.65 -1.91 -9.87
N ALA A 231 -0.86 -2.31 -11.13
CA ALA A 231 -1.29 -3.66 -11.49
C ALA A 231 -0.29 -4.73 -11.00
N LEU A 232 1.01 -4.52 -11.22
CA LEU A 232 2.06 -5.42 -10.73
C LEU A 232 2.09 -5.50 -9.19
N CYS A 233 2.00 -4.37 -8.50
CA CYS A 233 1.89 -4.31 -7.05
C CYS A 233 0.66 -5.09 -6.55
N THR A 234 -0.49 -4.91 -7.21
CA THR A 234 -1.72 -5.66 -6.88
C THR A 234 -1.54 -7.16 -7.10
N LEU A 235 -0.87 -7.57 -8.18
CA LEU A 235 -0.55 -8.98 -8.44
C LEU A 235 0.35 -9.54 -7.35
N ILE A 236 1.39 -8.82 -6.92
CA ILE A 236 2.25 -9.26 -5.82
C ILE A 236 1.46 -9.37 -4.53
N GLY A 237 0.54 -8.43 -4.23
CA GLY A 237 -0.36 -8.53 -3.08
C GLY A 237 -1.26 -9.78 -3.10
N ILE A 238 -1.80 -10.14 -4.27
CA ILE A 238 -2.56 -11.39 -4.44
C ILE A 238 -1.68 -12.61 -4.16
N LEU A 239 -0.47 -12.62 -4.73
CA LEU A 239 0.49 -13.72 -4.53
C LEU A 239 0.95 -13.81 -3.08
N GLU A 240 1.11 -12.68 -2.40
CA GLU A 240 1.42 -12.60 -0.97
C GLU A 240 0.29 -13.25 -0.19
N LEU A 241 -0.94 -12.84 -0.45
CA LEU A 241 -2.11 -13.35 0.25
C LEU A 241 -2.41 -14.83 0.02
N THR A 242 -2.17 -15.35 -1.19
CA THR A 242 -2.66 -16.69 -1.58
C THR A 242 -1.57 -17.73 -1.82
N LEU A 243 -0.35 -17.32 -2.15
CA LEU A 243 0.74 -18.18 -2.60
C LEU A 243 2.09 -17.78 -1.95
N CYS A 244 2.04 -17.25 -0.72
CA CYS A 244 3.23 -16.81 -0.01
C CYS A 244 4.28 -17.91 0.08
N LYS A 245 3.91 -19.09 0.61
CA LYS A 245 4.86 -20.17 0.92
C LYS A 245 5.49 -20.75 -0.34
N GLU A 246 4.70 -20.88 -1.39
CA GLU A 246 5.05 -21.55 -2.65
C GLU A 246 5.88 -20.65 -3.57
N ILE A 247 5.58 -19.34 -3.60
CA ILE A 247 6.17 -18.42 -4.58
C ILE A 247 7.02 -17.35 -3.92
N LEU A 248 6.51 -16.64 -2.91
CA LEU A 248 7.09 -15.37 -2.48
C LEU A 248 8.04 -15.46 -1.28
N LYS A 249 7.86 -16.46 -0.42
CA LYS A 249 8.71 -16.68 0.76
C LYS A 249 10.20 -16.80 0.41
N PRO A 250 10.62 -17.49 -0.67
CA PRO A 250 12.04 -17.55 -1.03
C PRO A 250 12.66 -16.21 -1.46
N PHE A 251 11.83 -15.26 -1.90
CA PHE A 251 12.29 -13.99 -2.50
C PHE A 251 11.95 -12.75 -1.67
N GLY A 252 11.22 -12.89 -0.57
CA GLY A 252 10.77 -11.78 0.27
C GLY A 252 9.57 -11.04 -0.30
N GLY A 253 8.42 -11.73 -0.40
CA GLY A 253 7.18 -11.22 -0.98
C GLY A 253 6.82 -9.79 -0.61
N HIS A 254 6.76 -9.52 0.69
CA HIS A 254 6.36 -8.21 1.20
C HIS A 254 7.28 -7.06 0.72
N VAL A 255 8.60 -7.32 0.62
CA VAL A 255 9.56 -6.32 0.11
C VAL A 255 9.25 -5.96 -1.34
N TRP A 256 8.89 -6.94 -2.16
CA TRP A 256 8.55 -6.70 -3.56
C TRP A 256 7.21 -5.98 -3.72
N TYR A 257 6.27 -6.24 -2.82
CA TYR A 257 5.02 -5.49 -2.74
C TYR A 257 5.33 -4.00 -2.52
N ASP A 258 6.16 -3.66 -1.53
CA ASP A 258 6.51 -2.28 -1.20
C ASP A 258 7.32 -1.60 -2.32
N VAL A 259 8.30 -2.31 -2.89
CA VAL A 259 9.09 -1.79 -4.02
C VAL A 259 8.19 -1.40 -5.18
N THR A 260 7.22 -2.23 -5.53
CA THR A 260 6.32 -1.95 -6.66
C THR A 260 5.29 -0.88 -6.33
N LEU A 261 4.74 -0.88 -5.11
CA LEU A 261 3.84 0.14 -4.60
C LEU A 261 4.49 1.52 -4.63
N HIS A 262 5.67 1.66 -4.01
CA HIS A 262 6.35 2.95 -3.93
C HIS A 262 6.93 3.38 -5.27
N SER A 263 7.28 2.45 -6.17
CA SER A 263 7.63 2.79 -7.55
C SER A 263 6.46 3.44 -8.29
N ALA A 264 5.23 2.96 -8.08
CA ALA A 264 4.04 3.60 -8.64
C ALA A 264 3.84 5.02 -8.08
N VAL A 265 4.06 5.21 -6.77
CA VAL A 265 3.99 6.53 -6.11
C VAL A 265 5.09 7.49 -6.60
N ILE A 266 6.31 7.01 -6.82
CA ILE A 266 7.39 7.83 -7.37
C ILE A 266 7.07 8.23 -8.81
N LEU A 267 6.61 7.29 -9.65
CA LEU A 267 6.27 7.61 -11.04
C LEU A 267 5.07 8.53 -11.18
N SER A 268 4.20 8.63 -10.16
CA SER A 268 3.10 9.59 -10.15
C SER A 268 3.50 10.99 -9.64
N LEU A 269 4.77 11.21 -9.24
CA LEU A 269 5.24 12.53 -8.83
C LEU A 269 5.19 13.55 -9.98
N PRO A 270 4.88 14.82 -9.69
CA PRO A 270 4.86 15.89 -10.70
C PRO A 270 6.13 15.98 -11.57
N TYR A 271 7.30 15.62 -11.02
CA TYR A 271 8.58 15.57 -11.73
C TYR A 271 8.54 14.71 -12.99
N PHE A 272 7.90 13.54 -12.93
CA PHE A 272 7.78 12.63 -14.08
C PHE A 272 6.61 12.97 -14.99
N CYS A 273 5.64 13.74 -14.47
CA CYS A 273 4.41 14.05 -15.17
C CYS A 273 4.44 15.40 -15.92
N SER A 274 5.40 16.29 -15.61
CA SER A 274 5.52 17.61 -16.24
C SER A 274 6.61 17.63 -17.32
N PRO A 275 6.29 17.95 -18.60
CA PRO A 275 7.27 18.06 -19.68
C PRO A 275 8.39 19.09 -19.40
N SER A 276 8.13 20.03 -18.49
CA SER A 276 9.04 21.10 -18.09
C SER A 276 9.90 20.77 -16.87
N ALA A 277 9.68 19.62 -16.21
CA ALA A 277 10.39 19.24 -14.99
C ALA A 277 11.75 18.58 -15.26
N SER A 278 11.96 17.98 -16.45
CA SER A 278 13.25 17.41 -16.83
C SER A 278 14.09 18.43 -17.62
N PRO A 279 15.39 18.64 -17.26
CA PRO A 279 16.28 19.55 -17.99
C PRO A 279 16.56 19.10 -19.43
N LYS A 280 16.20 17.85 -19.79
CA LYS A 280 16.12 17.42 -21.19
C LYS A 280 14.70 17.67 -21.68
N GLY A 281 14.45 18.88 -22.16
CA GLY A 281 13.27 19.19 -22.96
C GLY A 281 13.16 18.13 -24.06
N LYS A 282 12.10 17.33 -24.02
CA LYS A 282 11.78 16.41 -25.11
C LYS A 282 11.38 17.25 -26.32
N ASN A 283 12.36 17.57 -27.15
CA ASN A 283 12.17 17.75 -28.58
C ASN A 283 11.92 16.34 -29.15
N ASN A 284 10.68 15.86 -29.08
CA ASN A 284 10.17 14.80 -29.93
C ASN A 284 8.86 15.30 -30.53
#